data_AF-A0A9Q4BAI3-F1
#
_entry.id   AF-A0A9Q4BAI3-F1
#
_cell.length_a   1.000
_cell.length_b   1.000
_cell.length_c   1.000
_cell.angle_alpha   90.00
_cell.angle_beta   90.00
_cell.angle_gamma   90.00
#
_symmetry.space_group_name_H-M   'P 1'
#
loop_
_entity.id
_entity.type
_entity.pdbx_description
1 polymer ?
#
loop_
_entity_poly.entity_id
_entity_poly.type
_entity_poly.pdbx_seq_one_letter_code
_entity_poly.pdbx_strand_id
1 'polypeptide(L)'
;EYRRQWRKLHIGIDAETLQIRAVQLTTNNVSDSQVLGDLLAQIPLDERIDSVYTDGAYDTKHCRQVILDRDAHALIPPRKNAKPWKDQKLRSLERNELLKTVKRLGRTLWKKWSGYHRR
;
A
#
# COMPACT_ATOMS: atom_id res chain seq x y z
N GLU A 1 -3.45 -36.85 -10.42
CA GLU A 1 -3.60 -36.52 -8.98
C GLU A 1 -4.03 -35.07 -8.84
N TYR A 2 -5.24 -34.80 -8.32
CA TYR A 2 -5.77 -33.43 -8.18
C TYR A 2 -5.40 -32.88 -6.80
N ARG A 3 -4.39 -32.00 -6.73
CA ARG A 3 -3.98 -31.36 -5.48
C ARG A 3 -4.69 -30.02 -5.35
N ARG A 4 -5.49 -29.85 -4.29
CA ARG A 4 -6.13 -28.56 -3.97
C ARG A 4 -5.05 -27.49 -3.77
N GLN A 5 -5.25 -26.32 -4.37
CA GLN A 5 -4.38 -25.15 -4.24
C GLN A 5 -5.21 -23.94 -3.82
N TRP A 6 -4.66 -23.15 -2.90
CA TRP A 6 -5.25 -21.88 -2.49
C TRP A 6 -5.00 -20.81 -3.56
N ARG A 7 -6.00 -19.95 -3.77
CA ARG A 7 -5.90 -18.72 -4.57
C ARG A 7 -6.00 -17.51 -3.64
N LYS A 8 -5.48 -16.37 -4.08
CA LYS A 8 -5.58 -15.09 -3.35
C LYS A 8 -6.52 -14.17 -4.11
N LEU A 9 -7.55 -13.68 -3.43
CA LEU A 9 -8.42 -12.63 -3.95
C LEU A 9 -8.00 -11.30 -3.32
N HIS A 10 -7.54 -10.37 -4.14
CA HIS A 10 -7.18 -9.01 -3.76
C HIS A 10 -8.33 -8.09 -4.13
N ILE A 11 -8.73 -7.21 -3.22
CA ILE A 11 -9.87 -6.31 -3.40
C ILE A 11 -9.45 -4.90 -2.99
N GLY A 12 -9.64 -3.94 -3.89
CA GLY A 12 -9.57 -2.51 -3.59
C GLY A 12 -10.98 -1.99 -3.29
N ILE A 13 -11.16 -1.38 -2.13
CA ILE A 13 -12.44 -0.83 -1.67
C ILE A 13 -12.27 0.67 -1.47
N ASP A 14 -13.24 1.44 -1.94
CA ASP A 14 -13.34 2.86 -1.65
C ASP A 14 -13.80 3.07 -0.20
N ALA A 15 -12.98 3.75 0.60
CA ALA A 15 -13.18 3.86 2.05
C ALA A 15 -14.23 4.91 2.48
N GLU A 16 -14.96 5.49 1.53
CA GLU A 16 -16.09 6.40 1.80
C GLU A 16 -17.41 5.79 1.33
N THR A 17 -17.42 5.27 0.11
CA THR A 17 -18.62 4.70 -0.54
C THR A 17 -18.78 3.20 -0.31
N LEU A 18 -17.73 2.52 0.18
CA LEU A 18 -17.65 1.07 0.34
C LEU A 18 -17.77 0.27 -0.97
N GLN A 19 -17.65 0.94 -2.11
CA GLN A 19 -17.69 0.28 -3.41
C GLN A 19 -16.42 -0.53 -3.66
N ILE A 20 -16.56 -1.70 -4.25
CA ILE A 20 -15.43 -2.47 -4.77
C ILE A 20 -14.96 -1.79 -6.06
N ARG A 21 -13.71 -1.32 -6.07
CA ARG A 21 -13.13 -0.55 -7.17
C ARG A 21 -12.15 -1.34 -8.01
N ALA A 22 -11.54 -2.36 -7.42
CA ALA A 22 -10.59 -3.23 -8.10
C ALA A 22 -10.65 -4.64 -7.52
N VAL A 23 -10.46 -5.64 -8.37
CA VAL A 23 -10.38 -7.04 -7.97
C VAL A 23 -9.28 -7.74 -8.77
N GLN A 24 -8.45 -8.53 -8.10
CA GLN A 24 -7.47 -9.39 -8.77
C GLN A 24 -7.48 -10.79 -8.11
N LEU A 25 -7.64 -11.85 -8.90
CA LEU A 25 -7.45 -13.22 -8.43
C LEU A 25 -6.07 -13.72 -8.86
N THR A 26 -5.22 -14.09 -7.91
CA THR A 26 -3.88 -14.62 -8.20
C THR A 26 -3.68 -16.03 -7.65
N THR A 27 -2.66 -16.72 -8.14
CA THR A 27 -2.08 -17.89 -7.47
C THR A 27 -1.46 -17.50 -6.13
N ASN A 28 -1.22 -18.49 -5.27
CA ASN A 28 -0.62 -18.31 -3.95
C ASN A 28 0.85 -17.84 -3.99
N ASN A 29 1.58 -18.08 -5.09
CA ASN A 29 2.99 -17.71 -5.26
C ASN A 29 3.20 -16.22 -5.63
N VAL A 30 2.14 -15.48 -5.95
CA VAL A 30 2.23 -14.04 -6.23
C VAL A 30 2.28 -13.27 -4.92
N SER A 31 3.27 -12.38 -4.77
CA SER A 31 3.36 -11.48 -3.62
C SER A 31 2.33 -10.37 -3.74
N ASP A 32 1.70 -10.00 -2.63
CA ASP A 32 0.67 -8.96 -2.58
C ASP A 32 1.22 -7.62 -3.11
N SER A 33 2.50 -7.34 -2.83
CA SER A 33 3.20 -6.13 -3.33
C SER A 33 3.30 -6.04 -4.86
N GLN A 34 3.24 -7.17 -5.58
CA GLN A 34 3.29 -7.18 -7.05
C GLN A 34 1.93 -6.84 -7.67
N VAL A 35 0.84 -6.96 -6.92
CA VAL A 35 -0.53 -6.84 -7.43
C VAL A 35 -1.05 -5.41 -7.36
N LEU A 36 -0.40 -4.53 -6.57
CA LEU A 36 -0.88 -3.16 -6.35
C LEU A 36 -1.03 -2.36 -7.64
N GLY A 37 -0.07 -2.48 -8.57
CA GLY A 37 -0.12 -1.79 -9.86
C GLY A 37 -1.36 -2.16 -10.66
N ASP A 38 -1.60 -3.47 -10.80
CA ASP A 38 -2.76 -4.01 -11.51
C ASP A 38 -4.07 -3.59 -10.88
N LEU A 39 -4.14 -3.52 -9.54
CA LEU A 39 -5.33 -3.06 -8.83
C LEU A 39 -5.60 -1.58 -9.09
N LEU A 40 -4.59 -0.71 -8.94
CA LEU A 40 -4.80 0.71 -9.18
C LEU A 40 -5.18 0.95 -10.64
N ALA A 41 -4.56 0.24 -11.59
CA ALA A 41 -4.84 0.34 -13.03
C ALA A 41 -6.32 0.10 -13.40
N GLN A 42 -7.10 -0.59 -12.57
CA GLN A 42 -8.54 -0.78 -12.77
C GLN A 42 -9.37 0.47 -12.45
N ILE A 43 -8.83 1.39 -11.64
CA ILE A 43 -9.45 2.68 -11.33
C ILE A 43 -9.12 3.66 -12.47
N PRO A 44 -10.13 4.33 -13.07
CA PRO A 44 -9.94 5.31 -14.13
C PRO A 44 -8.92 6.39 -13.75
N LEU A 45 -8.15 6.86 -14.74
CA LEU A 45 -7.06 7.83 -14.51
C LEU A 45 -7.57 9.25 -14.22
N ASP A 46 -8.77 9.58 -14.69
CA ASP A 46 -9.48 10.83 -14.39
C ASP A 46 -10.10 10.84 -12.99
N GLU A 47 -10.12 9.68 -12.32
CA GLU A 47 -10.59 9.58 -10.96
C GLU A 47 -9.44 9.73 -9.96
N ARG A 48 -9.58 10.72 -9.09
CA ARG A 48 -8.59 11.06 -8.08
C ARG A 48 -8.58 10.03 -6.94
N ILE A 49 -7.38 9.54 -6.61
CA ILE A 49 -7.15 8.72 -5.41
C ILE A 49 -6.38 9.58 -4.41
N ASP A 50 -7.00 9.93 -3.28
CA ASP A 50 -6.31 10.76 -2.27
C ASP A 50 -5.27 9.98 -1.49
N SER A 51 -5.57 8.74 -1.13
CA SER A 51 -4.71 7.92 -0.28
C SER A 51 -4.93 6.44 -0.52
N VAL A 52 -3.84 5.68 -0.47
CA VAL A 52 -3.86 4.23 -0.61
C VAL A 52 -3.42 3.61 0.72
N TYR A 53 -4.32 2.83 1.32
CA TYR A 53 -4.15 2.15 2.60
C TYR A 53 -3.77 0.69 2.36
N THR A 54 -2.60 0.27 2.79
CA THR A 54 -2.15 -1.12 2.65
C THR A 54 -1.33 -1.55 3.86
N ASP A 55 -1.17 -2.86 4.06
CA ASP A 55 -0.31 -3.36 5.13
C ASP A 55 1.20 -3.19 4.84
N GLY A 56 2.04 -3.60 5.79
CA GLY A 56 3.49 -3.47 5.68
C GLY A 56 4.15 -4.37 4.63
N ALA A 57 3.45 -5.32 4.02
CA ALA A 57 3.96 -6.11 2.90
C ALA A 57 4.22 -5.21 1.68
N TYR A 58 3.37 -4.20 1.48
CA TYR A 58 3.45 -3.20 0.42
C TYR A 58 4.47 -2.07 0.70
N ASP A 59 5.23 -2.11 1.81
CA ASP A 59 6.32 -1.16 2.12
C ASP A 59 7.56 -1.39 1.22
N THR A 60 7.36 -1.32 -0.10
CA THR A 60 8.38 -1.53 -1.13
C THR A 60 8.57 -0.27 -1.98
N LYS A 61 9.73 -0.19 -2.63
CA LYS A 61 10.06 0.92 -3.53
C LYS A 61 9.09 1.00 -4.72
N HIS A 62 8.70 -0.16 -5.24
CA HIS A 62 7.79 -0.26 -6.37
C HIS A 62 6.38 0.18 -6.00
N CYS A 63 5.80 -0.37 -4.91
CA CYS A 63 4.46 0.00 -4.49
C CYS A 63 4.32 1.50 -4.21
N ARG A 64 5.29 2.10 -3.51
CA ARG A 64 5.26 3.55 -3.29
C ARG A 64 5.42 4.36 -4.57
N GLN A 65 6.15 3.86 -5.57
CA GLN A 65 6.23 4.54 -6.87
C GLN A 65 4.87 4.49 -7.56
N VAL A 66 4.23 3.32 -7.62
CA VAL A 66 2.90 3.14 -8.22
C VAL A 66 1.85 4.05 -7.59
N ILE A 67 1.88 4.22 -6.26
CA ILE A 67 0.96 5.13 -5.55
C ILE A 67 1.31 6.60 -5.88
N LEU A 68 2.59 6.95 -5.90
CA LEU A 68 3.05 8.30 -6.24
C LEU A 68 2.71 8.68 -7.69
N ASP A 69 2.79 7.73 -8.63
CA ASP A 69 2.43 7.93 -10.04
C ASP A 69 0.92 8.21 -10.21
N ARG A 70 0.10 7.91 -9.19
CA ARG A 70 -1.32 8.27 -9.08
C ARG A 70 -1.57 9.57 -8.32
N ASP A 71 -0.50 10.30 -7.98
CA ASP A 71 -0.54 11.51 -7.13
C ASP A 71 -1.25 11.28 -5.78
N ALA A 72 -1.15 10.04 -5.26
CA ALA A 72 -1.83 9.60 -4.04
C ALA A 72 -0.86 9.50 -2.86
N HIS A 73 -1.38 9.61 -1.64
CA HIS A 73 -0.58 9.39 -0.43
C HIS A 73 -0.47 7.91 -0.06
N ALA A 74 0.75 7.43 0.18
CA ALA A 74 1.02 6.06 0.60
C ALA A 74 0.91 5.89 2.13
N LEU A 75 -0.25 5.44 2.61
CA LEU A 75 -0.49 5.15 4.03
C LEU A 75 -0.11 3.71 4.39
N ILE A 76 1.19 3.45 4.30
CA ILE A 76 1.78 2.12 4.50
C ILE A 76 2.64 2.11 5.77
N PRO A 77 2.33 1.26 6.77
CA PRO A 77 3.10 1.22 7.99
C PRO A 77 4.49 0.64 7.71
N PRO A 78 5.57 1.29 8.14
CA PRO A 78 6.93 0.80 7.89
C PRO A 78 7.17 -0.55 8.59
N ARG A 79 8.02 -1.41 8.04
CA ARG A 79 8.39 -2.67 8.73
C ARG A 79 9.16 -2.40 10.03
N LYS A 80 9.07 -3.32 11.02
CA LYS A 80 9.66 -3.15 12.38
C LYS A 80 11.16 -2.78 12.34
N ASN A 81 11.92 -3.42 11.46
CA ASN A 81 13.37 -3.21 11.32
C ASN A 81 13.72 -2.44 10.04
N ALA A 82 12.80 -1.60 9.56
CA ALA A 82 13.00 -0.83 8.35
C ALA A 82 14.16 0.16 8.51
N LYS A 83 15.09 0.13 7.55
CA LYS A 83 16.17 1.11 7.42
C LYS A 83 15.79 2.18 6.40
N PRO A 84 16.33 3.40 6.53
CA PRO A 84 16.17 4.43 5.51
C PRO A 84 16.65 3.95 4.14
N TRP A 85 15.94 4.33 3.07
CA TRP A 85 16.44 4.14 1.71
C TRP A 85 17.40 5.27 1.35
N LYS A 86 18.47 4.95 0.61
CA LYS A 86 19.57 5.88 0.31
C LYS A 86 19.28 6.82 -0.86
N ASP A 87 18.36 6.48 -1.75
CA ASP A 87 18.04 7.32 -2.91
C ASP A 87 17.19 8.53 -2.52
N GLN A 88 17.34 9.62 -3.27
CA GLN A 88 16.66 10.89 -3.04
C GLN A 88 15.32 11.03 -3.79
N LYS A 89 14.74 9.92 -4.27
CA LYS A 89 13.42 9.96 -4.90
C LYS A 89 12.37 10.34 -3.87
N LEU A 90 11.33 11.07 -4.28
CA LEU A 90 10.27 11.57 -3.39
C LEU A 90 9.66 10.45 -2.52
N ARG A 91 9.27 9.33 -3.13
CA ARG A 91 8.77 8.13 -2.43
C ARG A 91 9.69 7.59 -1.32
N SER A 92 10.99 7.80 -1.45
CA SER A 92 11.99 7.36 -0.49
C SER A 92 12.16 8.38 0.63
N LEU A 93 12.13 9.68 0.30
CA LEU A 93 12.15 10.77 1.27
C LEU A 93 10.92 10.71 2.17
N GLU A 94 9.71 10.61 1.61
CA GLU A 94 8.45 10.52 2.36
C GLU A 94 8.44 9.32 3.31
N ARG A 95 8.87 8.15 2.81
CA ARG A 95 9.03 6.96 3.65
C ARG A 95 10.02 7.19 4.78
N ASN A 96 11.17 7.80 4.49
CA ASN A 96 12.21 8.01 5.50
C ASN A 96 11.74 8.99 6.58
N GLU A 97 10.97 10.01 6.24
CA GLU A 97 10.32 10.89 7.22
C GLU A 97 9.27 10.16 8.05
N LEU A 98 8.48 9.29 7.42
CA LEU A 98 7.58 8.39 8.14
C LEU A 98 8.33 7.48 9.13
N LEU A 99 9.47 6.92 8.73
CA LEU A 99 10.31 6.10 9.62
C LEU A 99 10.80 6.89 10.83
N LYS A 100 11.27 8.12 10.64
CA LYS A 100 11.71 9.00 11.73
C LYS A 100 10.54 9.31 12.67
N THR A 101 9.37 9.61 12.11
CA THR A 101 8.14 9.91 12.85
C THR A 101 7.71 8.72 13.70
N VAL A 102 7.63 7.52 13.12
CA VAL A 102 7.28 6.29 13.83
C VAL A 102 8.32 5.92 14.90
N LYS A 103 9.61 6.14 14.65
CA LYS A 103 10.67 5.92 15.64
C LYS A 103 10.54 6.87 16.84
N ARG A 104 10.15 8.13 16.61
CA ARG A 104 10.01 9.16 17.66
C ARG A 104 8.70 9.00 18.45
N LEU A 105 7.59 8.77 17.77
CA LEU A 105 6.24 8.86 18.33
C LEU A 105 5.59 7.50 18.60
N GLY A 106 6.16 6.43 18.06
CA GLY A 106 5.60 5.09 18.12
C GLY A 106 4.58 4.79 17.01
N ARG A 107 4.55 3.52 16.60
CA ARG A 107 3.67 3.01 15.52
C ARG A 107 2.18 3.18 15.85
N THR A 108 1.80 2.98 17.10
CA THR A 108 0.41 3.06 17.55
C THR A 108 -0.15 4.47 17.39
N LEU A 109 0.63 5.48 17.77
CA LEU A 109 0.21 6.88 17.67
C LEU A 109 0.10 7.30 16.21
N TRP A 110 1.10 6.96 15.40
CA TRP A 110 1.05 7.22 13.95
C TRP A 110 -0.20 6.62 13.30
N LYS A 111 -0.54 5.35 13.58
CA LYS A 111 -1.72 4.70 13.00
C LYS A 111 -3.03 5.42 13.33
N LYS A 112 -3.15 5.98 14.54
CA LYS A 112 -4.32 6.76 14.94
C LYS A 112 -4.40 8.08 14.18
N TRP A 113 -3.30 8.83 14.14
CA TRP A 113 -3.26 10.15 13.50
C TRP A 113 -3.35 10.09 11.97
N SER A 114 -2.77 9.07 11.35
CA SER A 114 -2.80 8.91 9.90
C SER A 114 -4.11 8.32 9.38
N GLY A 115 -5.08 8.02 10.25
CA GLY A 115 -6.31 7.33 9.87
C GLY A 115 -6.09 5.94 9.28
N TYR A 116 -4.95 5.26 9.57
CA TYR A 116 -4.57 3.97 8.93
C TYR A 116 -5.65 2.89 9.01
N HIS A 117 -6.50 2.95 10.02
CA HIS A 117 -7.56 1.98 10.25
C HIS A 117 -8.86 2.25 9.47
N ARG A 118 -8.90 3.27 8.62
CA ARG A 118 -10.02 3.53 7.70
C ARG A 118 -10.16 2.36 6.71
N ARG A 119 -11.39 1.96 6.42
CA ARG A 119 -11.76 0.88 5.49
C ARG A 119 -12.98 1.29 4.70
#